data_AF-A0A1H8CZW2-F1
#
_entry.id   AF-A0A1H8CZW2-F1
#
_cell.length_a   1.000
_cell.length_b   1.000
_cell.length_c   1.000
_cell.angle_alpha   90.00
_cell.angle_beta   90.00
_cell.angle_gamma   90.00
#
_symmetry.space_group_name_H-M   'P 1'
#
loop_
_entity.id
_entity.type
_entity.pdbx_description
1 polymer ?
#
loop_
_entity_poly.entity_id
_entity_poly.type
_entity_poly.pdbx_seq_one_letter_code
_entity_poly.pdbx_strand_id
1 'polypeptide(L)'
;MQLVINTYGSYLHRDKGCFELKTEDKKMKISTKKVDSILITTGAAVSSDAIKLALDNNIEIQFLDQYGRSVGKVWHSKLGSTTYIRRRQLEIAETEEGTRLVKELALQKASNCIDHLHDLGIKRSEKKQDYINNLIKEMEEMKRRLNKVTGLIDEVRNRLMGYEGNVGRKYFKGLSYLISDRYQFSGRSFRPAEDEFNCLLNYGYGVLYSKVEKACIIAGLDPYVGILHTDGYNKKSFVFDVIEPYRHHIDRVVMKLFSRKKVRKAYFDEIYGGFTLNEEGKKLLIKDLNEYFDQRIRYDGRDIKIADTIQYDLHKIANRLIEDEI
;
A
#
# COMPACT_ATOMS: atom_id res chain seq x y z
N MET A 1 -17.93 9.84 8.58
CA MET A 1 -16.79 9.28 9.36
C MET A 1 -16.72 7.77 9.19
N GLN A 2 -15.53 7.17 9.27
CA GLN A 2 -15.40 5.71 9.29
C GLN A 2 -15.59 5.17 10.73
N LEU A 3 -16.54 4.27 10.94
CA LEU A 3 -16.79 3.63 12.23
C LEU A 3 -15.96 2.34 12.33
N VAL A 4 -14.97 2.32 13.22
CA VAL A 4 -14.08 1.16 13.42
C VAL A 4 -14.49 0.38 14.66
N ILE A 5 -14.81 -0.90 14.49
CA ILE A 5 -15.14 -1.85 15.56
C ILE A 5 -13.93 -2.77 15.78
N ASN A 6 -13.18 -2.50 16.85
CA ASN A 6 -11.91 -3.16 17.17
C ASN A 6 -11.87 -3.80 18.57
N THR A 7 -12.96 -3.77 19.33
CA THR A 7 -13.06 -4.40 20.66
C THR A 7 -13.76 -5.76 20.55
N TYR A 8 -13.14 -6.84 21.05
CA TYR A 8 -13.71 -8.19 20.99
C TYR A 8 -15.05 -8.27 21.73
N GLY A 9 -15.99 -9.06 21.23
CA GLY A 9 -17.33 -9.20 21.82
C GLY A 9 -18.25 -8.00 21.56
N SER A 10 -17.81 -7.01 20.78
CA SER A 10 -18.66 -5.88 20.40
C SER A 10 -19.91 -6.35 19.67
N TYR A 11 -21.05 -5.73 19.98
CA TYR A 11 -22.30 -5.95 19.28
C TYR A 11 -22.81 -4.66 18.65
N LEU A 12 -22.87 -4.64 17.32
CA LEU A 12 -23.47 -3.55 16.55
C LEU A 12 -24.91 -3.90 16.21
N HIS A 13 -25.86 -3.10 16.71
CA HIS A 13 -27.26 -3.25 16.33
C HIS A 13 -27.91 -1.91 15.98
N ARG A 14 -29.07 -2.02 15.34
CA ARG A 14 -29.92 -0.86 15.06
C ARG A 14 -30.61 -0.42 16.35
N ASP A 15 -30.52 0.88 16.63
CA ASP A 15 -31.44 1.55 17.54
C ASP A 15 -32.09 2.71 16.79
N LYS A 16 -33.34 2.51 16.38
CA LYS A 16 -34.11 3.46 15.55
C LYS A 16 -33.35 3.82 14.25
N GLY A 17 -32.93 5.07 14.09
CA GLY A 17 -32.16 5.58 12.94
C GLY A 17 -30.65 5.66 13.20
N CYS A 18 -30.17 5.03 14.26
CA CYS A 18 -28.77 5.06 14.67
C CYS A 18 -28.21 3.64 14.77
N PHE A 19 -26.89 3.55 14.66
CA PHE A 19 -26.15 2.40 15.15
C PHE A 19 -25.95 2.54 16.65
N GLU A 20 -26.24 1.49 17.41
CA GLU A 20 -25.83 1.35 18.80
C GLU A 20 -24.72 0.29 18.87
N LEU A 21 -23.52 0.72 19.22
CA LEU A 21 -22.38 -0.16 19.49
C LEU A 21 -22.34 -0.47 20.98
N LYS A 22 -22.53 -1.74 21.33
CA LYS A 22 -22.41 -2.26 22.69
C LYS A 22 -21.06 -2.96 22.86
N THR A 23 -20.38 -2.62 23.93
CA THR A 23 -19.22 -3.34 24.49
C THR A 23 -19.54 -3.67 25.95
N GLU A 24 -18.71 -4.46 26.63
CA GLU A 24 -18.93 -4.80 28.05
C GLU A 24 -19.08 -3.54 28.93
N ASP A 25 -18.26 -2.51 28.68
CA ASP A 25 -18.19 -1.33 29.56
C ASP A 25 -19.10 -0.18 29.14
N LYS A 26 -19.48 -0.10 27.86
CA LYS A 26 -20.12 1.11 27.30
C LYS A 26 -21.07 0.82 26.15
N LYS A 27 -22.05 1.71 26.02
CA LYS A 27 -22.96 1.82 24.88
C LYS A 27 -22.74 3.15 24.20
N MET A 28 -22.61 3.15 22.88
CA MET A 28 -22.44 4.35 22.08
C MET A 28 -23.47 4.37 20.96
N LYS A 29 -24.22 5.46 20.84
CA LYS A 29 -25.15 5.69 19.72
C LYS A 29 -24.51 6.61 18.68
N ILE A 30 -24.60 6.22 17.42
CA ILE A 30 -23.97 6.89 16.30
C ILE A 30 -25.02 7.04 15.19
N SER A 31 -25.27 8.27 14.77
CA SER A 31 -26.19 8.55 13.66
C SER A 31 -25.62 8.03 12.34
N THR A 32 -26.46 7.39 11.53
CA THR A 32 -26.09 6.92 10.18
C THR A 32 -25.56 8.06 9.31
N LYS A 33 -26.11 9.27 9.43
CA LYS A 33 -25.68 10.46 8.68
C LYS A 33 -24.23 10.87 8.93
N LYS A 34 -23.63 10.40 10.03
CA LYS A 34 -22.23 10.68 10.38
C LYS A 34 -21.30 9.57 9.95
N VAL A 35 -21.80 8.45 9.44
CA VAL A 35 -21.02 7.25 9.14
C VAL A 35 -20.95 7.04 7.63
N ASP A 36 -19.74 6.95 7.09
CA ASP A 36 -19.51 6.74 5.65
C ASP A 36 -19.26 5.25 5.38
N SER A 37 -18.58 4.56 6.30
CA SER A 37 -18.29 3.14 6.24
C SER A 37 -18.09 2.55 7.63
N ILE A 38 -18.25 1.23 7.77
CA ILE A 38 -18.03 0.47 8.99
C ILE A 38 -16.93 -0.55 8.75
N LEU A 39 -15.89 -0.53 9.57
CA LEU A 39 -14.83 -1.53 9.56
C LEU A 39 -14.95 -2.45 10.77
N ILE A 40 -14.92 -3.76 10.55
CA ILE A 40 -14.91 -4.77 11.60
C ILE A 40 -13.58 -5.49 11.56
N THR A 41 -12.75 -5.31 12.59
CA THR A 41 -11.37 -5.83 12.66
C THR A 41 -11.16 -6.89 13.74
N THR A 42 -12.23 -7.36 14.38
CA THR A 42 -12.19 -8.31 15.49
C THR A 42 -13.45 -9.17 15.52
N GLY A 43 -13.49 -10.14 16.44
CA GLY A 43 -14.71 -10.91 16.71
C GLY A 43 -15.81 -10.00 17.25
N ALA A 44 -16.75 -9.61 16.39
CA ALA A 44 -17.89 -8.77 16.72
C ALA A 44 -19.17 -9.35 16.10
N ALA A 45 -20.28 -9.20 16.80
CA ALA A 45 -21.60 -9.54 16.29
C ALA A 45 -22.23 -8.32 15.62
N VAL A 46 -22.84 -8.51 14.46
CA VAL A 46 -23.62 -7.48 13.77
C VAL A 46 -25.02 -8.02 13.53
N SER A 47 -26.03 -7.34 14.05
CA SER A 47 -27.42 -7.72 13.77
C SER A 47 -27.76 -7.52 12.28
N SER A 48 -28.65 -8.35 11.75
CA SER A 48 -29.21 -8.17 10.41
C SER A 48 -29.84 -6.79 10.21
N ASP A 49 -30.45 -6.23 11.26
CA ASP A 49 -31.04 -4.88 11.23
C ASP A 49 -29.99 -3.76 11.15
N ALA A 50 -28.83 -3.93 11.77
CA ALA A 50 -27.71 -3.01 11.60
C ALA A 50 -27.13 -3.10 10.19
N ILE A 51 -27.00 -4.32 9.65
CA ILE A 51 -26.60 -4.52 8.25
C ILE A 51 -27.59 -3.79 7.33
N LYS A 52 -28.89 -4.08 7.45
CA LYS A 52 -29.92 -3.43 6.64
C LYS A 52 -29.91 -1.91 6.79
N LEU A 53 -29.79 -1.38 8.01
CA LEU A 53 -29.70 0.06 8.25
C LEU A 53 -28.49 0.67 7.53
N ALA A 54 -27.33 0.01 7.59
CA ALA A 54 -26.14 0.45 6.88
C ALA A 54 -26.39 0.49 5.37
N LEU A 55 -26.91 -0.60 4.80
CA LEU A 55 -27.22 -0.69 3.38
C LEU A 55 -28.26 0.35 2.93
N ASP A 56 -29.31 0.58 3.72
CA ASP A 56 -30.37 1.57 3.44
C ASP A 56 -29.81 3.01 3.42
N ASN A 57 -28.73 3.27 4.17
CA ASN A 57 -28.05 4.57 4.23
C ASN A 57 -26.80 4.63 3.35
N ASN A 58 -26.59 3.67 2.44
CA ASN A 58 -25.41 3.59 1.57
C ASN A 58 -24.07 3.51 2.34
N ILE A 59 -24.08 2.81 3.47
CA ILE A 59 -22.93 2.62 4.36
C ILE A 59 -22.45 1.19 4.18
N GLU A 60 -21.20 1.04 3.75
CA GLU A 60 -20.58 -0.27 3.60
C GLU A 60 -20.11 -0.87 4.90
N ILE A 61 -20.07 -2.20 4.97
CA ILE A 61 -19.47 -2.94 6.08
C ILE A 61 -18.36 -3.82 5.54
N GLN A 62 -17.13 -3.52 5.96
CA GLN A 62 -15.93 -4.24 5.54
C GLN A 62 -15.41 -5.08 6.71
N PHE A 63 -15.32 -6.39 6.50
CA PHE A 63 -14.70 -7.33 7.43
C PHE A 63 -13.22 -7.43 7.12
N LEU A 64 -12.40 -7.29 8.16
CA LEU A 64 -10.96 -7.32 8.11
C LEU A 64 -10.44 -8.41 9.05
N ASP A 65 -9.38 -9.11 8.64
CA ASP A 65 -8.68 -10.05 9.53
C ASP A 65 -7.81 -9.30 10.56
N GLN A 66 -7.18 -10.07 11.47
CA GLN A 66 -6.28 -9.55 12.50
C GLN A 66 -5.04 -8.81 11.96
N TYR A 67 -4.74 -8.94 10.67
CA TYR A 67 -3.65 -8.27 9.97
C TYR A 67 -4.15 -7.09 9.12
N GLY A 68 -5.45 -6.80 9.14
CA GLY A 68 -6.09 -5.73 8.39
C GLY A 68 -6.38 -6.05 6.93
N ARG A 69 -6.28 -7.33 6.50
CA ARG A 69 -6.66 -7.76 5.14
C ARG A 69 -8.17 -7.84 5.02
N SER A 70 -8.69 -7.46 3.85
CA SER A 70 -10.11 -7.62 3.50
C SER A 70 -10.48 -9.10 3.43
N VAL A 71 -11.37 -9.56 4.32
CA VAL A 71 -11.91 -10.94 4.32
C VAL A 71 -13.17 -11.00 3.46
N GLY A 72 -14.00 -9.97 3.55
CA GLY A 72 -15.26 -9.89 2.83
C GLY A 72 -15.93 -8.56 3.11
N LYS A 73 -16.89 -8.19 2.25
CA LYS A 73 -17.65 -6.96 2.41
C LYS A 73 -19.14 -7.22 2.25
N VAL A 74 -19.93 -6.49 3.02
CA VAL A 74 -21.37 -6.39 2.84
C VAL A 74 -21.67 -5.01 2.27
N TRP A 75 -22.29 -5.02 1.10
CA TRP A 75 -22.55 -3.83 0.30
C TRP A 75 -24.01 -3.86 -0.19
N HIS A 76 -24.57 -2.70 -0.51
CA HIS A 76 -25.97 -2.59 -0.91
C HIS A 76 -26.15 -3.14 -2.33
N SER A 77 -27.31 -3.73 -2.64
CA SER A 77 -27.56 -4.33 -3.96
C SER A 77 -27.78 -3.31 -5.09
N LYS A 78 -27.82 -2.01 -4.79
CA LYS A 78 -27.98 -0.96 -5.80
C LYS A 78 -26.61 -0.69 -6.45
N LEU A 79 -26.60 -0.36 -7.73
CA LEU A 79 -25.38 0.05 -8.42
C LEU A 79 -25.08 1.51 -8.02
N GLY A 80 -24.14 1.72 -7.11
CA GLY A 80 -23.69 3.04 -6.66
C GLY A 80 -22.50 3.57 -7.46
N SER A 81 -21.89 4.67 -7.00
CA SER A 81 -20.68 5.28 -7.61
C SER A 81 -19.54 4.28 -7.80
N THR A 82 -19.41 3.28 -6.93
CA THR A 82 -18.43 2.19 -7.05
C THR A 82 -18.53 1.43 -8.38
N THR A 83 -19.74 1.15 -8.88
CA THR A 83 -19.90 0.46 -10.18
C THR A 83 -19.44 1.37 -11.32
N TYR A 84 -19.74 2.66 -11.23
CA TYR A 84 -19.29 3.64 -12.21
C TYR A 84 -17.77 3.82 -12.20
N ILE A 85 -17.15 3.94 -11.02
CA ILE A 85 -15.68 3.96 -10.84
C ILE A 85 -15.02 2.75 -11.49
N ARG A 86 -15.56 1.54 -11.27
CA ARG A 86 -15.03 0.31 -11.87
C ARG A 86 -15.19 0.29 -13.39
N ARG A 87 -16.33 0.77 -13.90
CA ARG A 87 -16.54 0.91 -15.34
C ARG A 87 -15.53 1.88 -15.94
N ARG A 88 -15.38 3.06 -15.35
CA ARG A 88 -14.39 4.06 -15.77
C ARG A 88 -12.97 3.49 -15.70
N GLN A 89 -12.63 2.73 -14.65
CA GLN A 89 -11.33 2.05 -14.55
C GLN A 89 -11.09 1.10 -15.74
N LEU A 90 -12.09 0.32 -16.15
CA LEU A 90 -11.99 -0.53 -17.34
C LEU A 90 -11.86 0.29 -18.63
N GLU A 91 -12.68 1.33 -18.78
CA GLU A 91 -12.67 2.20 -19.96
C GLU A 91 -11.33 2.92 -20.14
N ILE A 92 -10.69 3.36 -19.05
CA ILE A 92 -9.39 4.03 -19.15
C ILE A 92 -8.21 3.07 -19.28
N ALA A 93 -8.37 1.78 -18.93
CA ALA A 93 -7.26 0.83 -18.88
C ALA A 93 -6.55 0.67 -20.23
N GLU A 94 -7.29 0.85 -21.33
CA GLU A 94 -6.79 0.72 -22.70
C GLU A 94 -6.55 2.08 -23.38
N THR A 95 -6.69 3.20 -22.66
CA THR A 95 -6.56 4.55 -23.23
C THR A 95 -5.25 5.23 -22.79
N GLU A 96 -4.92 6.36 -23.42
CA GLU A 96 -3.81 7.19 -22.97
C GLU A 96 -3.99 7.76 -21.56
N GLU A 97 -5.24 7.84 -21.07
CA GLU A 97 -5.51 8.22 -19.69
C GLU A 97 -4.99 7.18 -18.71
N GLY A 98 -5.23 5.88 -18.98
CA GLY A 98 -4.63 4.79 -18.23
C GLY A 98 -3.11 4.84 -18.26
N THR A 99 -2.52 5.03 -19.45
CA THR A 99 -1.07 5.21 -19.59
C THR A 99 -0.55 6.35 -18.71
N ARG A 100 -1.25 7.50 -18.67
CA ARG A 100 -0.88 8.64 -17.83
C ARG A 100 -0.92 8.28 -16.35
N LEU A 101 -1.97 7.61 -15.88
CA LEU A 101 -2.09 7.19 -14.47
C LEU A 101 -0.92 6.30 -14.04
N VAL A 102 -0.58 5.25 -14.80
CA VAL A 102 0.54 4.37 -14.42
C VAL A 102 1.90 5.03 -14.57
N LYS A 103 2.05 5.96 -15.53
CA LYS A 103 3.26 6.78 -15.65
C LYS A 103 3.45 7.67 -14.41
N GLU A 104 2.38 8.30 -13.91
CA GLU A 104 2.41 9.09 -12.67
C GLU A 104 2.87 8.23 -11.48
N LEU A 105 2.30 7.03 -11.32
CA LEU A 105 2.70 6.08 -10.27
C LEU A 105 4.19 5.70 -10.37
N ALA A 106 4.68 5.42 -11.58
CA ALA A 106 6.09 5.09 -11.82
C ALA A 106 7.04 6.28 -11.57
N LEU A 107 6.62 7.51 -11.91
CA LEU A 107 7.37 8.73 -11.62
C LEU A 107 7.44 9.01 -10.11
N GLN A 108 6.34 8.78 -9.40
CA GLN A 108 6.26 8.88 -7.94
C GLN A 108 7.22 7.87 -7.28
N LYS A 109 7.19 6.59 -7.71
CA LYS A 109 8.15 5.56 -7.28
C LYS A 109 9.60 6.03 -7.48
N ALA A 110 9.94 6.49 -8.68
CA ALA A 110 11.29 6.94 -8.99
C ALA A 110 11.75 8.08 -8.06
N SER A 111 10.88 9.07 -7.84
CA SER A 111 11.16 10.20 -6.95
C SER A 111 11.38 9.75 -5.51
N ASN A 112 10.47 8.92 -4.99
CA ASN A 112 10.57 8.41 -3.62
C ASN A 112 11.83 7.56 -3.38
N CYS A 113 12.25 6.77 -4.38
CA CYS A 113 13.49 6.01 -4.34
C CYS A 113 14.73 6.92 -4.35
N ILE A 114 14.74 7.96 -5.19
CA ILE A 114 15.81 8.96 -5.26
C ILE A 114 15.94 9.69 -3.92
N ASP A 115 14.82 10.20 -3.39
CA ASP A 115 14.78 10.91 -2.10
C ASP A 115 15.28 10.02 -0.96
N HIS A 116 14.89 8.74 -0.95
CA HIS A 116 15.36 7.82 0.07
C HIS A 116 16.86 7.56 -0.01
N LEU A 117 17.43 7.37 -1.21
CA LEU A 117 18.89 7.24 -1.35
C LEU A 117 19.62 8.51 -0.94
N HIS A 118 19.08 9.67 -1.33
CA HIS A 118 19.63 10.96 -0.94
C HIS A 118 19.68 11.09 0.59
N ASP A 119 18.55 10.85 1.28
CA ASP A 119 18.46 10.88 2.74
C ASP A 119 19.47 9.97 3.43
N LEU A 120 19.68 8.76 2.90
CA LEU A 120 20.63 7.79 3.45
C LEU A 120 22.08 8.17 3.17
N GLY A 121 22.34 8.90 2.08
CA GLY A 121 23.66 9.33 1.61
C GLY A 121 24.23 10.51 2.41
N ILE A 122 23.42 11.52 2.73
CA ILE A 122 23.87 12.81 3.32
C ILE A 122 24.83 12.66 4.51
N LYS A 123 24.61 11.66 5.38
CA LYS A 123 25.37 11.46 6.62
C LYS A 123 26.49 10.43 6.51
N ARG A 124 26.93 10.09 5.29
CA ARG A 124 27.97 9.07 5.02
C ARG A 124 29.29 9.70 4.62
N SER A 125 30.34 8.90 4.48
CA SER A 125 31.63 9.37 3.97
C SER A 125 31.51 9.89 2.55
N GLU A 126 32.40 10.81 2.15
CA GLU A 126 32.45 11.41 0.82
C GLU A 126 32.42 10.36 -0.31
N LYS A 127 33.27 9.34 -0.23
CA LYS A 127 33.26 8.20 -1.17
C LYS A 127 31.88 7.54 -1.31
N LYS A 128 31.13 7.39 -0.21
CA LYS A 128 29.78 6.82 -0.26
C LYS A 128 28.77 7.79 -0.85
N GLN A 129 28.89 9.08 -0.53
CA GLN A 129 28.06 10.12 -1.11
C GLN A 129 28.23 10.19 -2.63
N ASP A 130 29.47 10.20 -3.14
CA ASP A 130 29.76 10.24 -4.58
C ASP A 130 29.15 9.06 -5.34
N TYR A 131 29.30 7.85 -4.79
CA TYR A 131 28.70 6.66 -5.37
C TYR A 131 27.17 6.76 -5.45
N ILE A 132 26.53 7.23 -4.38
CA ILE A 132 25.07 7.40 -4.33
C ILE A 132 24.60 8.52 -5.27
N ASN A 133 25.31 9.65 -5.31
CA ASN A 133 25.00 10.77 -6.20
C ASN A 133 25.08 10.37 -7.67
N ASN A 134 26.04 9.52 -8.04
CA ASN A 134 26.12 8.97 -9.40
C ASN A 134 24.91 8.08 -9.73
N LEU A 135 24.49 7.20 -8.81
CA LEU A 135 23.27 6.40 -9.00
C LEU A 135 22.02 7.29 -9.11
N ILE A 136 21.90 8.30 -8.25
CA ILE A 136 20.79 9.27 -8.28
C ILE A 136 20.75 10.00 -9.61
N LYS A 137 21.89 10.46 -10.13
CA LYS A 137 21.98 11.15 -11.43
C LYS A 137 21.45 10.27 -12.57
N GLU A 138 21.83 9.00 -12.60
CA GLU A 138 21.32 8.04 -13.58
C GLU A 138 19.80 7.81 -13.42
N MET A 139 19.33 7.70 -12.18
CA MET A 139 17.89 7.53 -11.88
C MET A 139 17.06 8.76 -12.29
N GLU A 140 17.55 9.96 -12.05
CA GLU A 140 16.94 11.21 -12.52
C GLU A 140 16.89 11.28 -14.05
N GLU A 141 17.93 10.82 -14.75
CA GLU A 141 17.88 10.74 -16.21
C GLU A 141 16.81 9.76 -16.70
N MET A 142 16.71 8.58 -16.09
CA MET A 142 15.65 7.61 -16.41
C MET A 142 14.26 8.17 -16.12
N LYS A 143 14.08 8.86 -14.99
CA LYS A 143 12.84 9.55 -14.63
C LYS A 143 12.45 10.61 -15.68
N ARG A 144 13.41 11.41 -16.16
CA ARG A 144 13.17 12.38 -17.25
C ARG A 144 12.74 11.71 -18.56
N ARG A 145 13.35 10.56 -18.90
CA ARG A 145 12.98 9.80 -20.11
C ARG A 145 11.60 9.14 -19.95
N LEU A 146 11.31 8.60 -18.77
CA LEU A 146 10.00 8.06 -18.40
C LEU A 146 8.89 9.11 -18.54
N ASN A 147 9.12 10.34 -18.08
CA ASN A 147 8.14 11.42 -18.17
C ASN A 147 7.70 11.72 -19.61
N LYS A 148 8.63 11.57 -20.57
CA LYS A 148 8.40 11.77 -22.01
C LYS A 148 7.67 10.62 -22.71
N VAL A 149 7.39 9.51 -22.02
CA VAL A 149 6.62 8.40 -22.60
C VAL A 149 5.15 8.82 -22.75
N THR A 150 4.60 8.60 -23.94
CA THR A 150 3.24 8.90 -24.36
C THR A 150 2.77 7.81 -25.33
N GLY A 151 1.45 7.63 -25.48
CA GLY A 151 0.83 6.63 -26.34
C GLY A 151 -0.05 5.64 -25.59
N LEU A 152 -0.63 4.69 -26.32
CA LEU A 152 -1.49 3.64 -25.76
C LEU A 152 -0.68 2.64 -24.94
N ILE A 153 -1.31 2.07 -23.91
CA ILE A 153 -0.61 1.25 -22.92
C ILE A 153 0.13 0.08 -23.57
N ASP A 154 -0.45 -0.60 -24.55
CA ASP A 154 0.14 -1.78 -25.20
C ASP A 154 1.39 -1.45 -26.01
N GLU A 155 1.48 -0.24 -26.55
CA GLU A 155 2.65 0.23 -27.31
C GLU A 155 3.82 0.59 -26.39
N VAL A 156 3.52 1.07 -25.17
CA VAL A 156 4.53 1.62 -24.26
C VAL A 156 4.80 0.77 -23.03
N ARG A 157 4.03 -0.29 -22.77
CA ARG A 157 4.10 -1.16 -21.58
C ARG A 157 5.53 -1.59 -21.27
N ASN A 158 6.22 -2.17 -22.26
CA ASN A 158 7.59 -2.65 -22.11
C ASN A 158 8.58 -1.53 -21.78
N ARG A 159 8.36 -0.32 -22.31
CA ARG A 159 9.20 0.85 -22.01
C ARG A 159 8.97 1.33 -20.58
N LEU A 160 7.70 1.43 -20.14
CA LEU A 160 7.35 1.81 -18.77
C LEU A 160 7.95 0.83 -17.76
N MET A 161 7.69 -0.48 -17.92
CA MET A 161 8.25 -1.53 -17.07
C MET A 161 9.79 -1.55 -17.11
N GLY A 162 10.38 -1.30 -18.28
CA GLY A 162 11.83 -1.21 -18.44
C GLY A 162 12.44 -0.07 -17.62
N TYR A 163 11.86 1.14 -17.66
CA TYR A 163 12.32 2.25 -16.83
C TYR A 163 12.13 1.96 -15.34
N GLU A 164 10.96 1.46 -14.96
CA GLU A 164 10.63 1.11 -13.58
C GLU A 164 11.61 0.07 -12.99
N GLY A 165 11.88 -1.00 -13.74
CA GLY A 165 12.83 -2.04 -13.36
C GLY A 165 14.27 -1.52 -13.27
N ASN A 166 14.69 -0.64 -14.17
CA ASN A 166 16.02 -0.03 -14.12
C ASN A 166 16.22 0.88 -12.91
N VAL A 167 15.22 1.72 -12.61
CA VAL A 167 15.19 2.54 -11.38
C VAL A 167 15.30 1.63 -10.15
N GLY A 168 14.49 0.56 -10.09
CA GLY A 168 14.55 -0.43 -9.01
C GLY A 168 15.92 -1.07 -8.86
N ARG A 169 16.55 -1.52 -9.95
CA ARG A 169 17.89 -2.13 -9.93
C ARG A 169 18.94 -1.18 -9.34
N LYS A 170 18.97 0.08 -9.78
CA LYS A 170 19.91 1.09 -9.28
C LYS A 170 19.65 1.43 -7.82
N TYR A 171 18.38 1.56 -7.45
CA TYR A 171 17.95 1.80 -6.09
C TYR A 171 18.43 0.72 -5.11
N PHE A 172 18.17 -0.55 -5.41
CA PHE A 172 18.62 -1.66 -4.56
C PHE A 172 20.15 -1.83 -4.53
N LYS A 173 20.84 -1.50 -5.62
CA LYS A 173 22.31 -1.42 -5.63
C LYS A 173 22.82 -0.36 -4.65
N GLY A 174 22.14 0.80 -4.57
CA GLY A 174 22.43 1.85 -3.60
C GLY A 174 22.19 1.39 -2.16
N LEU A 175 21.06 0.76 -1.88
CA LEU A 175 20.74 0.22 -0.55
C LEU A 175 21.77 -0.82 -0.07
N SER A 176 22.11 -1.78 -0.94
CA SER A 176 23.14 -2.80 -0.66
C SER A 176 24.51 -2.16 -0.37
N TYR A 177 24.89 -1.11 -1.11
CA TYR A 177 26.15 -0.43 -0.84
C TYR A 177 26.18 0.35 0.51
N LEU A 178 25.01 0.77 0.99
CA LEU A 178 24.88 1.56 2.22
C LEU A 178 24.71 0.71 3.48
N ILE A 179 24.21 -0.52 3.37
CA ILE A 179 24.14 -1.46 4.49
C ILE A 179 25.54 -1.96 4.87
N SER A 180 25.70 -2.49 6.09
CA SER A 180 26.97 -3.09 6.52
C SER A 180 27.33 -4.30 5.68
N ASP A 181 28.62 -4.51 5.41
CA ASP A 181 29.16 -5.56 4.55
C ASP A 181 28.58 -6.96 4.82
N ARG A 182 28.33 -7.30 6.08
CA ARG A 182 27.70 -8.56 6.49
C ARG A 182 26.32 -8.82 5.86
N TYR A 183 25.55 -7.78 5.58
CA TYR A 183 24.18 -7.86 5.08
C TYR A 183 24.06 -7.32 3.65
N GLN A 184 25.18 -7.17 2.94
CA GLN A 184 25.14 -6.83 1.53
C GLN A 184 24.44 -7.94 0.75
N PHE A 185 23.68 -7.53 -0.26
CA PHE A 185 22.88 -8.42 -1.10
C PHE A 185 23.11 -8.09 -2.58
N SER A 186 22.93 -9.10 -3.44
CA SER A 186 23.16 -8.99 -4.89
C SER A 186 22.05 -8.23 -5.62
N GLY A 187 20.82 -8.31 -5.10
CA GLY A 187 19.63 -7.70 -5.67
C GLY A 187 18.37 -8.10 -4.89
N ARG A 188 17.20 -7.85 -5.47
CA ARG A 188 15.93 -8.29 -4.86
C ARG A 188 15.67 -9.76 -5.14
N SER A 189 15.42 -10.52 -4.07
CA SER A 189 14.99 -11.93 -4.13
C SER A 189 13.65 -12.10 -3.41
N PHE A 190 12.78 -12.97 -3.93
CA PHE A 190 11.39 -13.07 -3.49
C PHE A 190 10.99 -14.43 -2.92
N ARG A 191 11.18 -15.53 -3.65
CA ARG A 191 10.73 -16.87 -3.23
C ARG A 191 11.72 -17.97 -3.64
N PRO A 192 12.54 -18.47 -2.70
CA PRO A 192 12.76 -17.96 -1.34
C PRO A 192 13.56 -16.63 -1.35
N ALA A 193 13.68 -15.98 -0.19
CA ALA A 193 14.61 -14.88 -0.03
C ALA A 193 16.04 -15.44 0.07
N GLU A 194 17.00 -14.83 -0.63
CA GLU A 194 18.40 -15.27 -0.63
C GLU A 194 19.18 -14.78 0.59
N ASP A 195 18.67 -13.79 1.31
CA ASP A 195 19.34 -13.15 2.45
C ASP A 195 18.34 -12.53 3.45
N GLU A 196 18.85 -12.18 4.64
CA GLU A 196 18.06 -11.62 5.74
C GLU A 196 17.39 -10.27 5.40
N PHE A 197 18.02 -9.46 4.53
CA PHE A 197 17.47 -8.16 4.13
C PHE A 197 16.23 -8.35 3.25
N ASN A 198 16.35 -9.23 2.26
CA ASN A 198 15.25 -9.62 1.38
C ASN A 198 14.11 -10.31 2.15
N CYS A 199 14.39 -11.11 3.20
CA CYS A 199 13.34 -11.66 4.08
C CYS A 199 12.45 -10.57 4.69
N LEU A 200 13.07 -9.57 5.31
CA LEU A 200 12.33 -8.47 5.95
C LEU A 200 11.54 -7.65 4.93
N LEU A 201 12.14 -7.36 3.77
CA LEU A 201 11.44 -6.67 2.68
C LEU A 201 10.24 -7.47 2.16
N ASN A 202 10.39 -8.77 1.92
CA ASN A 202 9.32 -9.62 1.41
C ASN A 202 8.12 -9.64 2.36
N TYR A 203 8.38 -9.79 3.65
CA TYR A 203 7.33 -9.75 4.66
C TYR A 203 6.67 -8.35 4.74
N GLY A 204 7.49 -7.29 4.80
CA GLY A 204 6.99 -5.91 4.86
C GLY A 204 6.17 -5.51 3.62
N TYR A 205 6.56 -5.92 2.42
CA TYR A 205 5.78 -5.72 1.21
C TYR A 205 4.47 -6.53 1.22
N GLY A 206 4.45 -7.72 1.83
CA GLY A 206 3.20 -8.46 2.05
C GLY A 206 2.21 -7.71 2.95
N VAL A 207 2.71 -7.02 3.99
CA VAL A 207 1.91 -6.13 4.83
C VAL A 207 1.42 -4.92 4.05
N LEU A 208 2.30 -4.27 3.27
CA LEU A 208 1.94 -3.11 2.45
C LEU A 208 0.89 -3.47 1.39
N TYR A 209 1.06 -4.60 0.72
CA TYR A 209 0.10 -5.11 -0.27
C TYR A 209 -1.30 -5.23 0.31
N SER A 210 -1.40 -5.76 1.54
CA SER A 210 -2.67 -5.88 2.26
C SER A 210 -3.32 -4.51 2.52
N LYS A 211 -2.52 -3.49 2.87
CA LYS A 211 -3.00 -2.11 3.09
C LYS A 211 -3.48 -1.46 1.79
N VAL A 212 -2.71 -1.58 0.71
CA VAL A 212 -3.05 -1.01 -0.60
C VAL A 212 -4.29 -1.69 -1.18
N GLU A 213 -4.39 -3.01 -1.10
CA GLU A 213 -5.57 -3.74 -1.53
C GLU A 213 -6.82 -3.29 -0.78
N LYS A 214 -6.76 -3.22 0.56
CA LYS A 214 -7.86 -2.71 1.39
C LYS A 214 -8.27 -1.31 0.93
N ALA A 215 -7.30 -0.44 0.65
CA ALA A 215 -7.57 0.93 0.27
C ALA A 215 -8.19 1.04 -1.14
N CYS A 216 -7.81 0.18 -2.09
CA CYS A 216 -8.49 0.08 -3.39
C CYS A 216 -9.97 -0.27 -3.19
N ILE A 217 -10.25 -1.28 -2.36
CA ILE A 217 -11.62 -1.74 -2.09
C ILE A 217 -12.47 -0.61 -1.48
N ILE A 218 -11.95 0.09 -0.47
CA ILE A 218 -12.65 1.21 0.19
C ILE A 218 -12.83 2.39 -0.77
N ALA A 219 -11.88 2.64 -1.68
CA ALA A 219 -12.00 3.69 -2.69
C ALA A 219 -13.00 3.33 -3.82
N GLY A 220 -13.49 2.09 -3.86
CA GLY A 220 -14.37 1.60 -4.92
C GLY A 220 -13.66 1.14 -6.20
N LEU A 221 -12.33 1.18 -6.23
CA LEU A 221 -11.51 0.67 -7.32
C LEU A 221 -11.53 -0.86 -7.33
N ASP A 222 -11.37 -1.47 -8.50
CA ASP A 222 -11.20 -2.90 -8.64
C ASP A 222 -9.72 -3.29 -8.49
N PRO A 223 -9.34 -4.08 -7.47
CA PRO A 223 -7.96 -4.54 -7.29
C PRO A 223 -7.40 -5.36 -8.44
N TYR A 224 -8.26 -5.97 -9.26
CA TYR A 224 -7.86 -6.93 -10.30
C TYR A 224 -7.66 -6.28 -11.67
N VAL A 225 -8.26 -5.12 -11.93
CA VAL A 225 -8.18 -4.42 -13.22
C VAL A 225 -6.89 -3.60 -13.31
N GLY A 226 -5.80 -4.28 -13.66
CA GLY A 226 -4.50 -3.65 -13.84
C GLY A 226 -4.41 -2.86 -15.14
N ILE A 227 -3.63 -1.79 -15.13
CA ILE A 227 -3.34 -0.99 -16.31
C ILE A 227 -1.94 -1.35 -16.81
N LEU A 228 -0.91 -1.29 -15.96
CA LEU A 228 0.48 -1.60 -16.35
C LEU A 228 0.80 -3.09 -16.17
N HIS A 229 0.43 -3.66 -15.03
CA HIS A 229 0.55 -5.10 -14.80
C HIS A 229 -0.62 -5.82 -15.47
N THR A 230 -0.30 -6.78 -16.34
CA THR A 230 -1.31 -7.57 -17.06
C THR A 230 -2.14 -8.43 -16.11
N ASP A 231 -3.40 -8.62 -16.47
CA ASP A 231 -4.32 -9.51 -15.77
C ASP A 231 -3.81 -10.95 -15.74
N GLY A 232 -4.19 -11.65 -14.67
CA GLY A 232 -3.89 -13.06 -14.49
C GLY A 232 -4.88 -13.66 -13.51
N TYR A 233 -5.04 -14.98 -13.53
CA TYR A 233 -6.00 -15.65 -12.65
C TYR A 233 -5.73 -15.29 -11.17
N ASN A 234 -6.70 -14.65 -10.50
CA ASN A 234 -6.61 -14.14 -9.13
C ASN A 234 -5.42 -13.18 -8.87
N LYS A 235 -4.88 -12.54 -9.91
CA LYS A 235 -3.82 -11.56 -9.79
C LYS A 235 -4.42 -10.17 -9.57
N LYS A 236 -4.14 -9.55 -8.41
CA LYS A 236 -4.61 -8.19 -8.09
C LYS A 236 -3.72 -7.17 -8.80
N SER A 237 -3.80 -7.15 -10.13
CA SER A 237 -2.87 -6.42 -10.98
C SER A 237 -2.87 -4.92 -10.72
N PHE A 238 -4.03 -4.33 -10.42
CA PHE A 238 -4.10 -2.92 -10.07
C PHE A 238 -3.39 -2.61 -8.75
N VAL A 239 -3.45 -3.52 -7.77
CA VAL A 239 -2.68 -3.37 -6.53
C VAL A 239 -1.19 -3.35 -6.81
N PHE A 240 -0.71 -4.11 -7.81
CA PHE A 240 0.70 -4.04 -8.23
C PHE A 240 1.06 -2.73 -8.92
N ASP A 241 0.12 -2.07 -9.61
CA ASP A 241 0.35 -0.73 -10.16
C ASP A 241 0.44 0.31 -9.04
N VAL A 242 -0.55 0.34 -8.14
CA VAL A 242 -0.68 1.41 -7.14
C VAL A 242 0.18 1.22 -5.89
N ILE A 243 0.77 0.05 -5.66
CA ILE A 243 1.71 -0.16 -4.54
C ILE A 243 3.05 0.53 -4.77
N GLU A 244 3.42 0.77 -6.04
CA GLU A 244 4.75 1.23 -6.42
C GLU A 244 5.22 2.50 -5.71
N PRO A 245 4.39 3.56 -5.59
CA PRO A 245 4.75 4.75 -4.83
C PRO A 245 5.05 4.53 -3.36
N TYR A 246 4.54 3.46 -2.74
CA TYR A 246 4.57 3.29 -1.28
C TYR A 246 5.63 2.30 -0.79
N ARG A 247 6.28 1.54 -1.68
CA ARG A 247 7.27 0.53 -1.30
C ARG A 247 8.44 1.10 -0.49
N HIS A 248 8.85 2.34 -0.78
CA HIS A 248 9.93 3.00 -0.05
C HIS A 248 9.67 3.14 1.47
N HIS A 249 8.41 3.13 1.92
CA HIS A 249 8.09 3.15 3.34
C HIS A 249 8.64 1.90 4.04
N ILE A 250 8.46 0.73 3.43
CA ILE A 250 8.99 -0.53 3.94
C ILE A 250 10.52 -0.49 3.92
N ASP A 251 11.11 -0.02 2.82
CA ASP A 251 12.56 0.05 2.67
C ASP A 251 13.20 0.94 3.73
N ARG A 252 12.58 2.09 4.02
CA ARG A 252 13.02 3.02 5.07
C ARG A 252 13.03 2.35 6.45
N VAL A 253 11.97 1.61 6.79
CA VAL A 253 11.90 0.87 8.06
C VAL A 253 12.94 -0.24 8.13
N VAL A 254 13.08 -1.04 7.07
CA VAL A 254 14.06 -2.14 7.04
C VAL A 254 15.49 -1.60 7.13
N MET A 255 15.86 -0.59 6.35
CA MET A 255 17.18 0.06 6.44
C MET A 255 17.46 0.62 7.83
N LYS A 256 16.44 1.19 8.50
CA LYS A 256 16.55 1.68 9.88
C LYS A 256 16.79 0.54 10.87
N LEU A 257 16.13 -0.60 10.74
CA LEU A 257 16.33 -1.77 11.61
C LEU A 257 17.78 -2.27 11.53
N PHE A 258 18.33 -2.39 10.33
CA PHE A 258 19.73 -2.81 10.13
C PHE A 258 20.72 -1.75 10.63
N SER A 259 20.50 -0.47 10.30
CA SER A 259 21.38 0.63 10.73
C SER A 259 21.43 0.77 12.25
N ARG A 260 20.34 0.45 12.95
CA ARG A 260 20.26 0.44 14.43
C ARG A 260 20.69 -0.88 15.07
N LYS A 261 21.21 -1.84 14.28
CA LYS A 261 21.62 -3.18 14.75
C LYS A 261 20.53 -3.93 15.53
N LYS A 262 19.25 -3.69 15.20
CA LYS A 262 18.11 -4.39 15.81
C LYS A 262 17.94 -5.81 15.28
N VAL A 263 18.43 -6.10 14.07
CA VAL A 263 18.28 -7.38 13.37
C VAL A 263 19.30 -8.40 13.88
N ARG A 264 18.84 -9.62 14.20
CA ARG A 264 19.64 -10.74 14.71
C ARG A 264 19.45 -11.97 13.82
N LYS A 265 20.47 -12.85 13.73
CA LYS A 265 20.38 -14.12 12.98
C LYS A 265 19.22 -15.00 13.44
N ALA A 266 18.96 -15.02 14.75
CA ALA A 266 17.88 -15.80 15.36
C ALA A 266 16.46 -15.40 14.93
N TYR A 267 16.29 -14.36 14.10
CA TYR A 267 14.99 -13.98 13.54
C TYR A 267 14.67 -14.65 12.20
N PHE A 268 15.61 -15.44 11.68
CA PHE A 268 15.51 -16.06 10.36
C PHE A 268 15.70 -17.56 10.51
N ASP A 269 14.86 -18.32 9.82
CA ASP A 269 15.00 -19.77 9.70
C ASP A 269 15.47 -20.11 8.29
N GLU A 270 16.43 -21.02 8.18
CA GLU A 270 16.87 -21.56 6.90
C GLU A 270 15.81 -22.51 6.34
N ILE A 271 15.50 -22.35 5.05
CA ILE A 271 14.60 -23.21 4.29
C ILE A 271 15.31 -23.67 3.02
N TYR A 272 14.74 -24.64 2.32
CA TYR A 272 15.31 -25.10 1.05
C TYR A 272 15.47 -23.93 0.07
N GLY A 273 16.73 -23.63 -0.27
CA GLY A 273 17.10 -22.59 -1.23
C GLY A 273 17.13 -21.15 -0.68
N GLY A 274 16.91 -20.90 0.60
CA GLY A 274 16.99 -19.54 1.15
C GLY A 274 16.52 -19.40 2.60
N PHE A 275 15.95 -18.25 2.93
CA PHE A 275 15.56 -17.89 4.30
C PHE A 275 14.09 -17.49 4.41
N THR A 276 13.52 -17.68 5.60
CA THR A 276 12.22 -17.13 5.98
C THR A 276 12.31 -16.37 7.31
N LEU A 277 11.39 -15.44 7.51
CA LEU A 277 11.29 -14.66 8.75
C LEU A 277 10.44 -15.44 9.76
N ASN A 278 10.98 -15.69 10.96
CA ASN A 278 10.27 -16.40 12.02
C ASN A 278 9.40 -15.45 12.87
N GLU A 279 8.67 -15.99 13.85
CA GLU A 279 7.70 -15.21 14.63
C GLU A 279 8.32 -14.02 15.39
N GLU A 280 9.52 -14.17 15.94
CA GLU A 280 10.21 -13.08 16.63
C GLU A 280 10.67 -12.00 15.65
N GLY A 281 11.17 -12.39 14.47
CA GLY A 281 11.48 -11.48 13.37
C GLY A 281 10.25 -10.71 12.88
N LYS A 282 9.11 -11.39 12.73
CA LYS A 282 7.82 -10.78 12.34
C LYS A 282 7.36 -9.77 13.39
N LYS A 283 7.38 -10.12 14.68
CA LYS A 283 7.00 -9.22 15.78
C LYS A 283 7.84 -7.93 15.77
N LEU A 284 9.17 -8.06 15.61
CA LEU A 284 10.06 -6.91 15.48
C LEU A 284 9.66 -6.00 14.31
N LEU A 285 9.51 -6.59 13.12
CA LEU A 285 9.23 -5.83 11.91
C LEU A 285 7.85 -5.15 11.99
N ILE A 286 6.81 -5.87 12.43
CA ILE A 286 5.46 -5.32 12.58
C ILE A 286 5.43 -4.16 13.58
N LYS A 287 6.15 -4.27 14.70
CA LYS A 287 6.25 -3.18 15.68
C LYS A 287 6.81 -1.91 15.05
N ASP A 288 8.00 -1.98 14.45
CA ASP A 288 8.65 -0.80 13.84
C ASP A 288 7.86 -0.28 12.61
N LEU A 289 7.16 -1.15 11.86
CA LEU A 289 6.26 -0.72 10.78
C LEU A 289 5.04 0.04 11.31
N ASN A 290 4.37 -0.46 12.35
CA ASN A 290 3.22 0.22 12.94
C ASN A 290 3.61 1.60 13.49
N GLU A 291 4.72 1.66 14.25
CA GLU A 291 5.26 2.92 14.76
C GLU A 291 5.57 3.92 13.63
N TYR A 292 6.10 3.44 12.49
CA TYR A 292 6.38 4.28 11.34
C TYR A 292 5.10 4.76 10.64
N PHE A 293 4.14 3.87 10.39
CA PHE A 293 2.89 4.20 9.71
C PHE A 293 1.96 5.10 10.55
N ASP A 294 2.10 5.10 11.88
CA ASP A 294 1.38 6.01 12.78
C ASP A 294 1.94 7.43 12.84
N GLN A 295 3.12 7.68 12.27
CA GLN A 295 3.70 9.01 12.20
C GLN A 295 2.82 9.93 11.35
N ARG A 296 2.69 11.19 11.79
CA ARG A 296 1.95 12.22 11.08
C ARG A 296 2.89 13.02 10.18
N ILE A 297 2.45 13.29 8.96
CA ILE A 297 3.17 14.06 7.97
C ILE A 297 2.25 15.10 7.33
N ARG A 298 2.86 16.20 6.86
CA ARG A 298 2.18 17.14 5.98
C ARG A 298 2.13 16.52 4.58
N TYR A 299 0.95 16.16 4.11
CA TYR A 299 0.72 15.53 2.82
C TYR A 299 -0.46 16.20 2.11
N ASP A 300 -0.23 16.73 0.90
CA ASP A 300 -1.21 17.47 0.09
C ASP A 300 -2.00 18.52 0.88
N GLY A 301 -1.29 19.36 1.64
CA GLY A 301 -1.89 20.43 2.45
C GLY A 301 -2.65 19.95 3.71
N ARG A 302 -2.59 18.65 4.06
CA ARG A 302 -3.23 18.06 5.23
C ARG A 302 -2.20 17.48 6.19
N ASP A 303 -2.55 17.38 7.47
CA ASP A 303 -1.77 16.64 8.46
C ASP A 303 -2.46 15.30 8.72
N ILE A 304 -1.86 14.22 8.21
CA ILE A 304 -2.43 12.85 8.24
C ILE A 304 -1.35 11.83 8.59
N LYS A 305 -1.75 10.63 9.02
CA LYS A 305 -0.78 9.55 9.25
C LYS A 305 -0.22 9.06 7.92
N ILE A 306 1.01 8.54 7.92
CA ILE A 306 1.58 7.88 6.74
C ILE A 306 0.67 6.72 6.27
N ALA A 307 0.04 5.98 7.16
CA ALA A 307 -0.92 4.94 6.77
C ALA A 307 -2.12 5.47 5.98
N ASP A 308 -2.55 6.70 6.25
CA ASP A 308 -3.76 7.29 5.68
C ASP A 308 -3.50 7.90 4.28
N THR A 309 -2.24 8.12 3.89
CA THR A 309 -1.89 8.64 2.56
C THR A 309 -2.34 7.70 1.45
N ILE A 310 -2.20 6.38 1.66
CA ILE A 310 -2.60 5.34 0.70
C ILE A 310 -4.10 5.43 0.42
N GLN A 311 -4.92 5.52 1.47
CA GLN A 311 -6.38 5.65 1.32
C GLN A 311 -6.77 6.96 0.65
N TYR A 312 -6.09 8.05 1.03
CA TYR A 312 -6.32 9.37 0.47
C TYR A 312 -6.04 9.42 -1.03
N ASP A 313 -4.88 8.93 -1.47
CA ASP A 313 -4.49 8.92 -2.88
C ASP A 313 -5.40 8.04 -3.72
N LEU A 314 -5.80 6.87 -3.20
CA LEU A 314 -6.71 5.98 -3.92
C LEU A 314 -8.12 6.56 -4.04
N HIS A 315 -8.60 7.31 -3.04
CA HIS A 315 -9.82 8.10 -3.21
C HIS A 315 -9.65 9.21 -4.25
N LYS A 316 -8.50 9.89 -4.32
CA LYS A 316 -8.24 10.88 -5.37
C LYS A 316 -8.26 10.24 -6.76
N ILE A 317 -7.65 9.06 -6.93
CA ILE A 317 -7.70 8.31 -8.19
C ILE A 317 -9.16 7.98 -8.54
N ALA A 318 -9.92 7.43 -7.58
CA ALA A 318 -11.32 7.08 -7.79
C ALA A 318 -12.19 8.29 -8.15
N ASN A 319 -11.98 9.44 -7.51
CA ASN A 319 -12.70 10.67 -7.81
C ASN A 319 -12.34 11.21 -9.20
N ARG A 320 -11.06 11.18 -9.57
CA ARG A 320 -10.60 11.62 -10.90
C ARG A 320 -11.25 10.83 -12.03
N LEU A 321 -11.51 9.53 -11.82
CA LEU A 321 -12.19 8.69 -12.81
C LEU A 321 -13.63 9.14 -13.11
N ILE A 322 -14.25 9.91 -12.22
CA ILE A 322 -15.66 10.32 -12.28
C ILE A 322 -15.85 11.84 -12.36
N GLU A 323 -14.77 12.62 -12.43
CA GLU A 323 -14.79 14.09 -12.41
C GLU A 323 -15.32 14.72 -13.70
N ASP A 324 -15.39 13.99 -14.82
CA ASP A 324 -15.92 14.49 -16.11
C ASP A 324 -17.46 14.71 -16.12
N GLU A 325 -18.18 14.42 -15.03
CA GLU A 325 -19.66 14.52 -14.94
C GLU A 325 -20.20 15.33 -13.73
N ILE A 326 -19.38 16.11 -13.01
CA ILE A 326 -19.86 16.97 -11.90
C ILE A 326 -19.85 18.46 -12.27
#